data_AF-K2CK26-F1
#
_entry.id   AF-K2CK26-F1
#
_cell.length_a   1.000
_cell.length_b   1.000
_cell.length_c   1.000
_cell.angle_alpha   90.00
_cell.angle_beta   90.00
_cell.angle_gamma   90.00
#
_symmetry.space_group_name_H-M   'P 1'
#
loop_
_entity.id
_entity.type
_entity.pdbx_description
1 polymer ?
#
loop_
_entity_poly.entity_id
_entity_poly.type
_entity_poly.pdbx_seq_one_letter_code
_entity_poly.pdbx_strand_id
1 'polypeptide(L)'
;MNLMTKNGQTTDYSAKEHLADLQKYIGTTVVDYALVNSKKPHKKALSWYEEFGEEPVRDDFTSEALNIIRKDLISSFILIQPSGDLLKRSIIRHSPKKLADEVNRLASLRS
;
A
#
# COMPACT_ATOMS: atom_id res chain seq x y z
N MET A 1 -0.30 -3.76 2.43
CA MET A 1 0.25 -3.57 1.07
C MET A 1 0.84 -2.17 0.97
N ASN A 2 1.83 -1.95 0.12
CA ASN A 2 2.31 -0.59 -0.17
C ASN A 2 1.23 0.22 -0.92
N LEU A 3 1.27 1.55 -0.82
CA LEU A 3 0.36 2.44 -1.56
C LEU A 3 0.81 2.68 -3.00
N MET A 4 2.13 2.81 -3.18
CA MET A 4 2.80 3.10 -4.45
C MET A 4 3.92 2.09 -4.67
N THR A 5 4.25 1.84 -5.93
CA THR A 5 5.48 1.15 -6.34
C THR A 5 6.69 2.02 -6.02
N LYS A 6 7.88 1.40 -5.95
CA LYS A 6 9.14 2.09 -5.74
C LYS A 6 10.08 1.80 -6.91
N ASN A 7 10.45 2.85 -7.65
CA ASN A 7 11.31 2.71 -8.81
C ASN A 7 12.66 2.07 -8.40
N GLY A 8 13.05 1.01 -9.10
CA GLY A 8 14.27 0.23 -8.86
C GLY A 8 14.15 -0.83 -7.76
N GLN A 9 13.01 -0.94 -7.09
CA GLN A 9 12.76 -2.00 -6.08
C GLN A 9 11.54 -2.83 -6.44
N THR A 10 10.40 -2.18 -6.69
CA THR A 10 9.12 -2.82 -6.97
C THR A 10 8.45 -2.15 -8.17
N THR A 11 9.25 -1.75 -9.15
CA THR A 11 8.78 -1.16 -10.42
C THR A 11 7.75 -2.10 -11.06
N ASP A 12 6.60 -1.56 -11.43
CA ASP A 12 5.46 -2.26 -12.03
C ASP A 12 4.85 -3.40 -11.21
N TYR A 13 5.23 -3.54 -9.92
CA TYR A 13 4.69 -4.61 -9.07
C TYR A 13 3.20 -4.41 -8.81
N SER A 14 2.43 -5.44 -9.09
CA SER A 14 1.06 -5.59 -8.61
C SER A 14 1.01 -5.99 -7.14
N ALA A 15 -0.19 -5.89 -6.55
CA ALA A 15 -0.41 -6.31 -5.18
C ALA A 15 -0.16 -7.82 -5.01
N LYS A 16 -0.49 -8.66 -6.01
CA LYS A 16 -0.13 -10.08 -6.02
C LYS A 16 1.38 -10.30 -6.06
N GLU A 17 2.12 -9.55 -6.88
CA GLU A 17 3.57 -9.70 -7.01
C GLU A 17 4.28 -9.34 -5.71
N HIS A 18 3.85 -8.27 -5.03
CA HIS A 18 4.33 -7.95 -3.68
C HIS A 18 4.10 -9.08 -2.68
N LEU A 19 2.91 -9.69 -2.69
CA LEU A 19 2.60 -10.80 -1.79
C LEU A 19 3.42 -12.04 -2.13
N ALA A 20 3.49 -12.40 -3.41
CA ALA A 20 4.23 -13.56 -3.89
C ALA A 20 5.72 -13.42 -3.56
N ASP A 21 6.30 -12.23 -3.75
CA ASP A 21 7.69 -11.97 -3.41
C ASP A 21 7.95 -12.12 -1.91
N LEU A 22 7.09 -11.55 -1.05
CA LEU A 22 7.18 -11.74 0.39
C LEU A 22 7.09 -13.24 0.78
N GLN A 23 6.15 -13.97 0.18
CA GLN A 23 5.93 -15.39 0.44
C GLN A 23 7.12 -16.28 0.03
N LYS A 24 7.98 -15.84 -0.90
CA LYS A 24 9.23 -16.57 -1.21
C LYS A 24 10.15 -16.68 0.00
N TYR A 25 10.13 -15.68 0.89
CA TYR A 25 11.02 -15.62 2.05
C TYR A 25 10.40 -16.17 3.33
N ILE A 26 9.08 -16.02 3.51
CA ILE A 26 8.40 -16.41 4.76
C ILE A 26 7.49 -17.64 4.60
N GLY A 27 7.25 -18.12 3.38
CA GLY A 27 6.31 -19.19 3.08
C GLY A 27 4.91 -18.68 2.71
N THR A 28 4.13 -19.53 2.05
CA THR A 28 2.83 -19.17 1.46
C THR A 28 1.66 -19.13 2.44
N THR A 29 1.78 -19.80 3.60
CA THR A 29 0.69 -19.96 4.58
C THR A 29 0.79 -19.01 5.78
N VAL A 30 1.80 -18.12 5.82
CA VAL A 30 2.04 -17.22 6.97
C VAL A 30 1.14 -15.99 6.95
N VAL A 31 0.77 -15.51 5.76
CA VAL A 31 -0.05 -14.31 5.62
C VAL A 31 -1.52 -14.72 5.58
N ASP A 32 -2.29 -14.31 6.59
CA ASP A 32 -3.73 -14.59 6.68
C ASP A 32 -4.60 -13.55 5.96
N TYR A 33 -4.18 -12.29 6.03
CA TYR A 33 -4.91 -11.12 5.55
C TYR A 33 -3.95 -10.16 4.84
N ALA A 34 -4.42 -9.52 3.77
CA ALA A 34 -3.73 -8.40 3.17
C ALA A 34 -4.65 -7.18 3.10
N LEU A 35 -4.24 -6.10 3.76
CA LEU A 35 -4.88 -4.80 3.64
C LEU A 35 -4.37 -4.10 2.37
N VAL A 36 -5.29 -3.81 1.45
CA VAL A 36 -5.04 -3.11 0.19
C VAL A 36 -5.85 -1.83 0.16
N ASN A 37 -5.19 -0.74 -0.20
CA ASN A 37 -5.86 0.54 -0.32
C ASN A 37 -6.72 0.60 -1.58
N SER A 38 -8.02 0.92 -1.44
CA SER A 38 -8.96 1.04 -2.55
C SER A 38 -9.16 2.46 -3.05
N LYS A 39 -8.67 3.47 -2.31
CA LYS A 39 -8.84 4.88 -2.68
C LYS A 39 -7.73 5.34 -3.61
N LYS A 40 -8.08 5.89 -4.77
CA LYS A 40 -7.10 6.52 -5.66
C LYS A 40 -6.50 7.77 -4.99
N PRO A 41 -5.15 7.92 -4.93
CA PRO A 41 -4.51 9.13 -4.44
C PRO A 41 -4.95 10.38 -5.23
N HIS A 42 -4.84 11.55 -4.60
CA HIS A 42 -5.13 12.82 -5.26
C HIS A 42 -4.23 13.02 -6.50
N LYS A 43 -4.78 13.63 -7.56
CA LYS A 43 -4.04 13.86 -8.82
C LYS A 43 -2.68 14.52 -8.62
N LYS A 44 -2.59 15.53 -7.75
CA LYS A 44 -1.32 16.20 -7.42
C LYS A 44 -0.26 15.23 -6.87
N ALA A 45 -0.68 14.27 -6.04
CA ALA A 45 0.24 13.26 -5.55
C ALA A 45 0.63 12.28 -6.66
N LEU A 46 -0.32 11.84 -7.47
CA LEU A 46 -0.04 10.96 -8.61
C LEU A 46 0.99 11.56 -9.57
N SER A 47 0.81 12.82 -9.99
CA SER A 47 1.75 13.50 -10.87
C SER A 47 3.16 13.59 -10.26
N TRP A 48 3.27 13.85 -8.96
CA TRP A 48 4.57 13.84 -8.28
C TRP A 48 5.24 12.46 -8.32
N TYR A 49 4.49 11.38 -8.10
CA TYR A 49 5.05 10.02 -8.17
C TYR A 49 5.39 9.60 -9.62
N GLU A 50 4.59 10.00 -10.60
CA GLU A 50 4.83 9.75 -12.02
C GLU A 50 6.16 10.37 -12.49
N GLU A 51 6.53 11.57 -12.00
CA GLU A 51 7.84 12.19 -12.27
C GLU A 51 9.03 11.32 -11.83
N PHE A 52 8.81 10.37 -10.92
CA PHE A 52 9.82 9.42 -10.44
C PHE A 52 9.65 8.00 -11.01
N GLY A 53 8.71 7.79 -11.93
CA GLY A 53 8.38 6.47 -12.45
C GLY A 53 7.75 5.56 -11.39
N GLU A 54 7.02 6.15 -10.44
CA GLU A 54 6.29 5.43 -9.39
C GLU A 54 4.78 5.56 -9.65
N GLU A 55 4.05 4.48 -9.41
CA GLU A 55 2.61 4.40 -9.67
C GLU A 55 1.86 3.74 -8.51
N PRO A 56 0.54 3.95 -8.36
CA PRO A 56 -0.23 3.25 -7.33
C PRO A 56 -0.15 1.74 -7.54
N VAL A 57 0.07 1.00 -6.45
CA VAL A 57 0.09 -0.47 -6.52
C VAL A 57 -1.27 -0.97 -7.05
N ARG A 58 -1.24 -1.70 -8.16
CA ARG A 58 -2.45 -2.24 -8.78
C ARG A 58 -2.97 -3.43 -8.00
N ASP A 59 -4.23 -3.36 -7.57
CA ASP A 59 -4.94 -4.50 -6.99
C ASP A 59 -5.45 -5.42 -8.10
N ASP A 60 -4.79 -6.56 -8.25
CA ASP A 60 -5.11 -7.60 -9.22
C ASP A 60 -5.55 -8.92 -8.54
N PHE A 61 -5.92 -8.85 -7.25
CA PHE A 61 -6.37 -10.03 -6.53
C PHE A 61 -7.76 -10.51 -6.99
N THR A 62 -7.86 -11.80 -7.27
CA THR A 62 -9.15 -12.51 -7.49
C THR A 62 -9.70 -12.97 -6.14
N SER A 63 -11.00 -13.25 -6.06
CA SER A 63 -11.73 -13.48 -4.80
C SER A 63 -11.33 -14.73 -4.00
N GLU A 64 -10.51 -15.62 -4.54
CA GLU A 64 -10.44 -17.02 -4.07
C GLU A 64 -9.15 -17.40 -3.32
N ALA A 65 -8.11 -16.55 -3.27
CA ALA A 65 -6.77 -17.00 -2.84
C ALA A 65 -6.34 -16.54 -1.43
N LEU A 66 -6.83 -15.42 -0.93
CA LEU A 66 -6.44 -14.82 0.36
C LEU A 66 -7.55 -13.89 0.86
N ASN A 67 -7.65 -13.67 2.17
CA ASN A 67 -8.57 -12.66 2.72
C ASN A 67 -8.05 -11.24 2.41
N ILE A 68 -8.31 -10.76 1.20
CA ILE A 68 -7.96 -9.43 0.74
C ILE A 68 -9.00 -8.44 1.22
N ILE A 69 -8.56 -7.44 1.98
CA ILE A 69 -9.43 -6.41 2.53
C ILE A 69 -9.12 -5.10 1.84
N ARG A 70 -10.13 -4.60 1.12
CA ARG A 70 -10.07 -3.37 0.33
C ARG A 70 -10.74 -2.25 1.10
N LYS A 71 -9.97 -1.26 1.54
CA LYS A 71 -10.47 -0.10 2.29
C LYS A 71 -9.79 1.18 1.84
N ASP A 72 -10.43 2.31 2.09
CA ASP A 72 -9.73 3.59 2.05
C ASP A 72 -8.74 3.61 3.22
N LEU A 73 -7.45 3.46 2.93
CA LEU A 73 -6.39 3.45 3.92
C LEU A 73 -5.49 4.67 3.80
N ILE A 74 -5.76 5.59 2.87
CA ILE A 74 -4.94 6.78 2.63
C ILE A 74 -5.33 7.91 3.61
N SER A 75 -4.31 8.66 4.07
CA SER A 75 -4.50 9.92 4.78
C SER A 75 -5.01 11.02 3.85
N SER A 76 -5.87 11.91 4.34
CA SER A 76 -6.45 13.02 3.55
C SER A 76 -5.46 14.12 3.17
N PHE A 77 -4.25 14.11 3.73
CA PHE A 77 -3.27 15.18 3.54
C PHE A 77 -2.07 14.70 2.73
N ILE A 78 -1.61 15.54 1.80
CA ILE A 78 -0.33 15.37 1.11
C ILE A 78 0.74 16.06 1.96
N LEU A 79 1.82 15.36 2.26
CA LEU A 79 2.95 15.96 2.96
C LEU A 79 3.74 16.84 1.99
N ILE A 80 3.95 18.09 2.37
CA ILE A 80 4.86 18.98 1.67
C ILE A 80 6.27 18.66 2.18
N GLN A 81 7.16 18.21 1.30
CA GLN A 81 8.57 18.06 1.67
C GLN A 81 9.18 19.45 1.93
N PRO A 82 9.87 19.65 3.07
CA PRO A 82 10.60 20.89 3.31
C PRO A 82 11.65 21.12 2.22
N SER A 83 11.80 22.37 1.77
CA SER A 83 12.71 22.76 0.68
C SER A 83 14.20 22.48 0.93
N GLY A 84 14.60 22.13 2.16
CA GLY A 84 15.97 21.75 2.52
C GLY A 84 16.19 20.25 2.73
N ASP A 85 15.17 19.41 2.56
CA ASP A 85 15.33 17.96 2.68
C ASP A 85 15.76 17.37 1.33
N LEU A 86 17.04 16.99 1.24
CA LEU A 86 17.61 16.33 0.06
C LEU A 86 17.11 14.88 -0.09
N LEU A 87 16.53 14.30 0.96
CA LEU A 87 16.03 12.93 0.94
C LEU A 87 14.62 12.89 0.38
N LYS A 88 14.45 12.14 -0.72
CA LYS A 88 13.14 11.89 -1.35
C LYS A 88 12.22 11.13 -0.40
N ARG A 89 11.31 11.82 0.29
CA ARG A 89 10.30 11.19 1.17
C ARG A 89 8.99 10.90 0.43
N SER A 90 8.27 9.88 0.88
CA SER A 90 6.88 9.66 0.42
C SER A 90 5.97 10.79 0.87
N ILE A 91 5.25 11.37 -0.09
CA ILE A 91 4.31 12.47 0.11
C ILE A 91 2.89 12.00 0.46
N ILE A 92 2.57 10.73 0.21
CA ILE A 92 1.35 10.09 0.70
C ILE A 92 1.68 9.02 1.73
N ARG A 93 0.75 8.81 2.67
CA ARG A 93 0.88 7.81 3.73
C ARG A 93 -0.45 7.14 4.00
N HIS A 94 -0.35 5.96 4.58
CA HIS A 94 -1.50 5.35 5.21
C HIS A 94 -2.00 6.22 6.37
N SER A 95 -3.31 6.25 6.58
CA SER A 95 -3.91 6.85 7.76
C SER A 95 -3.72 5.91 8.96
N PRO A 96 -2.99 6.32 10.01
CA PRO A 96 -2.79 5.49 11.19
C PRO A 96 -4.11 5.06 11.83
N LYS A 97 -5.10 5.97 11.90
CA LYS A 97 -6.42 5.68 12.44
C LYS A 97 -7.14 4.60 11.63
N LYS A 98 -7.22 4.74 10.30
CA LYS A 98 -7.93 3.77 9.46
C LYS A 98 -7.26 2.39 9.46
N LEU A 99 -5.93 2.36 9.52
CA LEU A 99 -5.19 1.10 9.70
C LEU A 99 -5.50 0.46 11.05
N ALA A 100 -5.43 1.23 12.15
CA ALA A 100 -5.71 0.72 13.48
C ALA A 100 -7.15 0.18 13.60
N ASP A 101 -8.13 0.91 13.06
CA ASP A 101 -9.54 0.49 13.06
C ASP A 101 -9.71 -0.88 12.38
N GLU A 102 -9.09 -1.07 11.20
CA GLU A 102 -9.21 -2.33 10.45
C GLU A 102 -8.41 -3.47 11.10
N VAL A 103 -7.22 -3.21 11.62
CA VAL A 103 -6.42 -4.21 12.35
C VAL A 103 -7.15 -4.68 13.61
N ASN A 104 -7.72 -3.75 14.39
CA ASN A 104 -8.50 -4.08 15.58
C ASN A 104 -9.75 -4.89 15.22
N ARG A 105 -10.45 -4.53 14.14
CA ARG A 105 -11.58 -5.31 13.62
C ARG A 105 -11.17 -6.75 13.33
N LEU A 106 -10.05 -6.96 12.64
CA LEU A 106 -9.56 -8.30 12.29
C LEU A 106 -9.12 -9.11 13.51
N ALA A 107 -8.47 -8.47 14.48
CA ALA A 107 -8.10 -9.11 15.74
C ALA A 107 -9.34 -9.61 16.49
N SER A 108 -10.43 -8.83 16.51
CA SER A 108 -11.68 -9.22 17.18
C SER A 108 -12.42 -10.38 16.50
N LEU A 109 -12.21 -10.61 15.20
CA LEU A 109 -12.81 -11.75 14.48
C LEU A 109 -12.12 -13.08 14.79
N ARG A 110 -10.94 -13.04 15.41
CA ARG A 110 -10.17 -14.23 15.82
C ARG A 110 -10.32 -14.58 17.30
N SER A 111 -11.10 -13.78 18.04
CA SER A 111 -11.40 -13.96 19.47
C SER A 111 -12.69 -14.76 19.64
#